data_AF-A0A1Q3Q7W2-F1
#
_entry.id   AF-A0A1Q3Q7W2-F1
#
_cell.length_a   1.000
_cell.length_b   1.000
_cell.length_c   1.000
_cell.angle_alpha   90.00
_cell.angle_beta   90.00
_cell.angle_gamma   90.00
#
_symmetry.space_group_name_H-M   'P 1'
#
loop_
_entity.id
_entity.type
_entity.pdbx_description
1 polymer ?
#
loop_
_entity_poly.entity_id
_entity_poly.type
_entity_poly.pdbx_seq_one_letter_code
_entity_poly.pdbx_strand_id
1 'polypeptide(L)'
;MNYVLKGTHYSLSYQELKSEYEDFVQMSNDRFATQIPRALHLACIICFLKEIPSHECLSDEGIVHQLTHLLHIPEEPLCNLKEVRELFKNALKLS
;
A
#
# COMPACT_ATOMS: atom_id res chain seq x y z
N MET A 1 -10.61 14.65 1.42
CA MET A 1 -10.58 15.08 2.84
C MET A 1 -9.59 16.23 2.97
N ASN A 2 -9.97 17.36 3.57
CA ASN A 2 -9.06 18.48 3.79
C ASN A 2 -8.75 18.58 5.29
N TYR A 3 -7.49 18.82 5.65
CA TYR A 3 -7.08 18.96 7.05
C TYR A 3 -5.94 19.98 7.20
N VAL A 4 -5.78 20.50 8.42
CA VAL A 4 -4.73 21.47 8.75
C VAL A 4 -3.82 20.87 9.79
N LEU A 5 -2.51 20.89 9.53
CA LEU A 5 -1.49 20.45 10.47
C LEU A 5 -0.44 21.56 10.59
N LYS A 6 -0.25 22.09 11.81
CA LYS A 6 0.70 23.19 12.09
C LYS A 6 0.54 24.42 11.18
N GLY A 7 -0.69 24.75 10.78
CA GLY A 7 -0.99 25.88 9.89
C GLY A 7 -0.81 25.58 8.40
N THR A 8 -0.35 24.38 8.02
CA THR A 8 -0.29 23.93 6.63
C THR A 8 -1.56 23.19 6.25
N HIS A 9 -2.13 23.54 5.10
CA HIS A 9 -3.32 22.89 4.54
C HIS A 9 -2.92 21.68 3.70
N TYR A 10 -3.59 20.55 3.95
CA TYR A 10 -3.42 19.32 3.20
C TYR A 10 -4.77 18.87 2.64
N SER A 11 -4.71 18.26 1.47
CA SER A 11 -5.86 17.64 0.83
C SER A 11 -5.53 16.20 0.46
N LEU A 12 -6.44 15.29 0.78
CA LEU A 12 -6.47 13.92 0.33
C LEU A 12 -7.53 13.78 -0.76
N SER A 13 -7.10 13.53 -1.99
CA SER A 13 -7.97 13.29 -3.14
C SER A 13 -8.12 11.80 -3.41
N TYR A 14 -9.36 11.30 -3.42
CA TYR A 14 -9.64 9.93 -3.82
C TYR A 14 -9.19 9.66 -5.26
N GLN A 15 -9.34 10.65 -6.15
CA GLN A 15 -8.95 10.52 -7.56
C GLN A 15 -7.42 10.38 -7.72
N GLU A 16 -6.64 11.14 -6.95
CA GLU A 16 -5.18 11.03 -6.97
C GLU A 16 -4.73 9.67 -6.41
N LEU A 17 -5.35 9.21 -5.30
CA LEU A 17 -5.09 7.88 -4.75
C LEU A 17 -5.42 6.75 -5.72
N LYS A 18 -6.54 6.87 -6.45
CA LYS A 18 -6.94 5.91 -7.48
C LYS A 18 -5.94 5.87 -8.63
N SER A 19 -5.52 7.03 -9.13
CA SER A 19 -4.48 7.12 -10.16
C SER A 19 -3.17 6.48 -9.68
N GLU A 20 -2.77 6.75 -8.43
CA GLU A 20 -1.56 6.19 -7.87
C GLU A 20 -1.64 4.66 -7.72
N TYR A 21 -2.78 4.15 -7.26
CA TYR A 21 -3.05 2.72 -7.21
C TYR A 21 -2.96 2.09 -8.61
N GLU A 22 -3.61 2.67 -9.62
CA GLU A 22 -3.60 2.18 -11.00
C GLU A 22 -2.17 2.12 -11.57
N ASP A 23 -1.34 3.13 -11.30
CA ASP A 23 0.09 3.11 -11.66
C ASP A 23 0.80 1.88 -11.08
N PHE A 24 0.60 1.60 -9.79
CA PHE A 24 1.20 0.44 -9.11
C PHE A 24 0.71 -0.90 -9.68
N VAL A 25 -0.55 -0.99 -10.08
CA VAL A 25 -1.13 -2.19 -10.69
C VAL A 25 -0.51 -2.49 -12.05
N GLN A 26 -0.28 -1.46 -12.87
CA GLN A 26 0.26 -1.58 -14.23
C GLN A 26 1.79 -1.75 -14.28
N MET A 27 2.46 -1.45 -13.16
CA MET A 27 3.90 -1.53 -12.98
C MET A 27 4.51 -2.91 -13.27
N SER A 28 5.75 -2.96 -13.75
CA SER A 28 6.54 -4.19 -13.74
C SER A 28 6.94 -4.61 -12.31
N ASN A 29 7.29 -5.88 -12.13
CA ASN A 29 7.77 -6.38 -10.83
C ASN A 29 9.04 -5.65 -10.38
N ASP A 30 9.98 -5.44 -11.30
CA ASP A 30 11.26 -4.78 -11.00
C ASP A 30 11.05 -3.34 -10.53
N ARG A 31 10.19 -2.57 -11.22
CA ARG A 31 9.90 -1.20 -10.80
C ARG A 31 9.14 -1.19 -9.47
N PHE A 32 8.21 -2.11 -9.24
CA PHE A 32 7.50 -2.20 -7.96
C PHE A 32 8.45 -2.49 -6.79
N ALA A 33 9.41 -3.40 -6.97
CA ALA A 33 10.42 -3.72 -5.96
C ALA A 33 11.24 -2.49 -5.53
N THR A 34 11.48 -1.54 -6.43
CA THR A 34 12.18 -0.28 -6.09
C THR A 34 11.31 0.73 -5.35
N GLN A 35 10.02 0.45 -5.15
CA GLN A 35 8.99 1.43 -4.76
C GLN A 35 8.16 0.95 -3.56
N ILE A 36 8.66 -0.05 -2.82
CA ILE A 36 8.01 -0.61 -1.64
C ILE A 36 7.65 0.46 -0.59
N PRO A 37 8.49 1.44 -0.23
CA PRO A 37 8.09 2.48 0.73
C PRO A 37 6.86 3.26 0.29
N ARG A 38 6.77 3.56 -1.00
CA ARG A 38 5.65 4.29 -1.59
C ARG A 38 4.41 3.42 -1.68
N ALA A 39 4.54 2.14 -2.04
CA ALA A 39 3.46 1.18 -2.01
C ALA A 39 2.90 1.00 -0.59
N LEU A 40 3.77 0.90 0.42
CA LEU A 40 3.41 0.82 1.83
C LEU A 40 2.62 2.06 2.29
N HIS A 41 3.10 3.25 1.95
CA HIS A 41 2.40 4.49 2.26
C HIS A 41 0.98 4.52 1.67
N LEU A 42 0.85 4.17 0.38
CA LEU A 42 -0.44 4.10 -0.29
C LEU A 42 -1.36 3.04 0.37
N ALA A 43 -0.81 1.87 0.71
CA ALA A 43 -1.55 0.80 1.38
C ALA A 43 -2.14 1.27 2.71
N CYS A 44 -1.36 1.95 3.55
CA CYS A 44 -1.85 2.51 4.82
C CYS A 44 -3.04 3.46 4.61
N ILE A 45 -2.95 4.36 3.63
CA ILE A 45 -4.01 5.32 3.34
C ILE A 45 -5.27 4.61 2.82
N ILE A 46 -5.12 3.68 1.88
CA ILE A 46 -6.26 2.94 1.32
C ILE A 46 -6.91 2.05 2.39
N CYS A 47 -6.13 1.33 3.21
CA CYS A 47 -6.66 0.54 4.32
C CYS A 47 -7.46 1.42 5.31
N PHE A 48 -6.95 2.60 5.64
CA PHE A 48 -7.65 3.56 6.48
C PHE A 48 -8.98 4.02 5.85
N LEU A 49 -8.95 4.45 4.58
CA LEU A 49 -10.15 4.94 3.88
C LEU A 49 -11.21 3.86 3.65
N LYS A 50 -10.78 2.62 3.45
CA LYS A 50 -11.67 1.45 3.28
C LYS A 50 -12.12 0.84 4.61
N GLU A 51 -11.65 1.38 5.74
CA GLU A 51 -11.90 0.86 7.08
C GLU A 51 -11.55 -0.64 7.21
N ILE A 52 -10.47 -1.07 6.54
CA ILE A 52 -10.00 -2.46 6.63
C ILE A 52 -9.59 -2.75 8.08
N PRO A 53 -10.15 -3.78 8.74
CA PRO A 53 -9.81 -4.09 10.12
C PRO A 53 -8.31 -4.29 10.31
N SER A 54 -7.74 -3.78 11.41
CA SER A 54 -6.30 -3.85 11.65
C SER A 54 -5.75 -5.28 11.65
N HIS A 55 -6.52 -6.26 12.09
CA HIS A 55 -6.10 -7.66 12.06
C HIS A 55 -6.02 -8.26 10.64
N GLU A 56 -6.73 -7.69 9.66
CA GLU A 56 -6.62 -8.10 8.26
C GLU A 56 -5.44 -7.45 7.55
N CYS A 57 -5.07 -6.21 7.90
CA CYS A 57 -3.99 -5.49 7.21
C CYS A 57 -2.61 -5.59 7.92
N LEU A 58 -2.56 -5.85 9.23
CA LEU A 58 -1.34 -5.93 10.04
C LEU A 58 -0.94 -7.35 10.49
N SER A 59 -1.79 -8.36 10.28
CA SER A 59 -1.39 -9.76 10.52
C SER A 59 -0.28 -10.18 9.57
N ASP A 60 0.33 -11.33 9.84
CA ASP A 60 1.43 -11.86 9.02
C ASP A 60 1.01 -12.06 7.56
N GLU A 61 -0.28 -12.21 7.25
CA GLU A 61 -0.81 -12.30 5.88
C GLU A 61 -1.32 -10.96 5.32
N GLY A 62 -1.33 -9.92 6.15
CA GLY A 62 -1.86 -8.60 5.83
C GLY A 62 -0.94 -7.78 4.92
N ILE A 63 -1.53 -6.98 4.05
CA ILE A 63 -0.77 -6.25 3.01
C ILE A 63 0.24 -5.26 3.59
N VAL A 64 -0.08 -4.56 4.69
CA VAL A 64 0.83 -3.60 5.31
C VAL A 64 2.02 -4.33 5.94
N HIS A 65 1.76 -5.48 6.56
CA HIS A 65 2.78 -6.34 7.14
C HIS A 65 3.73 -6.88 6.07
N GLN A 66 3.17 -7.47 5.01
CA GLN A 66 3.92 -8.03 3.89
C GLN A 66 4.78 -7.00 3.15
N LEU A 67 4.26 -5.79 2.93
CA LEU A 67 5.07 -4.68 2.38
C LEU A 67 6.18 -4.23 3.33
N THR A 68 5.95 -4.30 4.66
CA THR A 68 6.97 -4.00 5.65
C THR A 68 8.10 -5.03 5.64
N HIS A 69 7.79 -6.32 5.47
CA HIS A 69 8.81 -7.36 5.26
C HIS A 69 9.63 -7.13 4.01
N LEU A 70 8.99 -6.85 2.86
CA LEU A 70 9.71 -6.51 1.62
C LEU A 70 10.64 -5.30 1.78
N LEU A 71 10.32 -4.37 2.68
CA LEU A 71 11.15 -3.20 2.95
C LEU A 71 12.31 -3.50 3.92
N HIS A 72 12.05 -4.27 4.97
CA HIS A 72 12.96 -4.41 6.10
C HIS A 72 13.82 -5.69 6.05
N ILE A 73 13.23 -6.81 5.61
CA ILE A 73 13.85 -8.13 5.57
C ILE A 73 13.46 -8.88 4.28
N PRO A 74 13.86 -8.38 3.10
CA PRO A 74 13.42 -8.90 1.81
C PRO A 74 13.89 -10.33 1.48
N GLU A 75 14.86 -10.87 2.22
CA GLU A 75 15.38 -12.24 2.03
C GLU A 75 14.64 -13.29 2.88
N GLU A 76 13.61 -12.89 3.64
CA GLU A 76 12.83 -13.82 4.43
C GLU A 76 12.07 -14.81 3.51
N PRO A 77 12.19 -16.14 3.72
CA PRO A 77 11.65 -17.15 2.79
C PRO A 77 10.13 -17.05 2.55
N LEU A 78 9.41 -16.45 3.50
CA LEU A 78 7.96 -16.31 3.46
C LEU A 78 7.50 -15.04 2.71
N CYS A 79 8.42 -14.15 2.31
CA CYS A 79 8.08 -12.89 1.67
C CYS A 79 8.31 -12.94 0.15
N ASN A 80 7.27 -13.26 -0.62
CA ASN A 80 7.34 -13.36 -2.08
C ASN A 80 6.77 -12.10 -2.76
N LEU A 81 7.63 -11.32 -3.42
CA LEU A 81 7.25 -10.09 -4.15
C LEU A 81 6.04 -10.27 -5.08
N LYS A 82 5.94 -11.39 -5.80
CA LYS A 82 4.83 -11.63 -6.74
C LYS A 82 3.51 -11.83 -6.00
N GLU A 83 3.54 -12.59 -4.92
CA GLU A 83 2.35 -12.84 -4.08
C GLU A 83 1.90 -11.55 -3.38
N VAL A 84 2.84 -10.80 -2.82
CA VAL A 84 2.55 -9.49 -2.21
C VAL A 84 1.95 -8.52 -3.21
N ARG A 85 2.38 -8.55 -4.48
CA ARG A 85 1.79 -7.71 -5.55
C ARG A 85 0.36 -8.12 -5.90
N GLU A 86 0.04 -9.40 -5.91
CA GLU A 86 -1.35 -9.83 -6.10
C GLU A 86 -2.22 -9.50 -4.89
N LEU A 87 -1.70 -9.67 -3.67
CA LEU A 87 -2.37 -9.22 -2.44
C LEU A 87 -2.63 -7.71 -2.47
N PHE A 88 -1.64 -6.92 -2.90
CA PHE A 88 -1.76 -5.47 -3.07
C PHE A 88 -2.95 -5.11 -3.97
N LYS A 89 -3.03 -5.71 -5.16
CA LYS A 89 -4.13 -5.49 -6.11
C LYS A 89 -5.49 -5.86 -5.53
N ASN A 90 -5.57 -6.98 -4.83
CA ASN A 90 -6.85 -7.50 -4.34
C ASN A 90 -7.36 -6.72 -3.12
N ALA A 91 -6.51 -6.53 -2.10
CA ALA A 91 -6.88 -5.85 -0.87
C ALA A 91 -7.18 -4.36 -1.10
N LEU A 92 -6.35 -3.70 -1.92
CA LEU A 92 -6.38 -2.24 -2.09
C LEU A 92 -7.20 -1.77 -3.28
N LYS A 93 -7.92 -2.67 -3.96
CA LYS A 93 -8.75 -2.33 -5.13
C LYS A 93 -9.67 -1.15 -4.82
N LEU A 94 -9.56 -0.10 -5.63
CA LEU A 94 -10.42 1.07 -5.63
C LEU A 94 -11.41 0.99 -6.80
N SER A 95 -12.66 1.39 -6.56
CA SER A 95 -13.75 1.41 -7.57
C SER A 95 -13.84 2.75 -8.26
#